data_AF-A0AAJ5QN86-F1
#
_entry.id   AF-A0AAJ5QN86-F1
#
_cell.length_a   1.000
_cell.length_b   1.000
_cell.length_c   1.000
_cell.angle_alpha   90.00
_cell.angle_beta   90.00
_cell.angle_gamma   90.00
#
_symmetry.space_group_name_H-M   'P 1'
#
loop_
_entity.id
_entity.type
_entity.pdbx_description
1 polymer ?
#
loop_
_entity_poly.entity_id
_entity_poly.type
_entity_poly.pdbx_seq_one_letter_code
_entity_poly.pdbx_strand_id
1 'polypeptide(L)'
;MKRVITTLAILLVVIVAGMTALVLLVNPNDFRSYMVKQVEQRSGYRLEVSDDLRWHVWPKLSILAGRMSLTAPGASQPLVTAENMRLDVNLWPLLSHQLSVSQVMLSNAVVRATPESEPQQPQNAPIAPGRSDAAAPASGWSFDISQLRVANSLLIWRQPGGEEYNFRNLNLNLNQDERHLANIELSTSLTRNQRNATLSLKGQLDAAQYPQRLSGKIDELTYALSGANIPPQGIKGSLSAQGSWRADTQQFTLSQMQLSANDSALTGEATGSLTPPQQLALQLHATQLNFDNLMANAPQIRNSGEQHATVARAPVIATPRVQNNVDSPLNDMNLAVNLKADSAVWRGLSLRDFALDVTSQQGLITLRVLNGKLGDGDFSAPGTVDIRQPETRVALQPVLNHVAIQPLLAAFDMPQTMQGAVSLNGDLSGEGLTLEAAKRHWRGEAQLNASDVRLAQINLQQMVRRAVERASDRVSSDESSEQGIRQLGGTLALNNGELRFSDLKGEGDRLKLQGGGEVNIPTQQLDVTFGLTLTGWKGDDRLVTLLSQQAIPLRMYGSWNNVQYSLPVDEVLRQQLQSEAKSRLNEWLDRQPKNSDKESLRKLLRP
;
A
#
# COMPACT_ATOMS: atom_id res chain seq x y z
N MET A 1 -56.12 47.20 -14.05
CA MET A 1 -56.02 46.07 -13.08
C MET A 1 -57.17 45.06 -13.20
N LYS A 2 -58.46 45.45 -13.09
CA LYS A 2 -59.58 44.49 -13.14
C LYS A 2 -59.61 43.56 -14.37
N ARG A 3 -59.40 44.07 -15.59
CA ARG A 3 -59.40 43.25 -16.82
C ARG A 3 -58.27 42.20 -16.85
N VAL A 4 -57.07 42.57 -16.38
CA VAL A 4 -55.92 41.64 -16.30
C VAL A 4 -56.19 40.50 -15.30
N ILE A 5 -56.80 40.83 -14.15
CA ILE A 5 -57.18 39.83 -13.14
C ILE A 5 -58.25 38.88 -13.69
N THR A 6 -59.26 39.39 -14.40
CA THR A 6 -60.29 38.54 -15.02
C THR A 6 -59.72 37.64 -16.12
N THR A 7 -58.81 38.14 -16.96
CA THR A 7 -58.15 37.33 -17.98
C THR A 7 -57.28 36.24 -17.36
N LEU A 8 -56.53 36.55 -16.29
CA LEU A 8 -55.76 35.55 -15.52
C LEU A 8 -56.66 34.50 -14.86
N ALA A 9 -57.80 34.92 -14.30
CA ALA A 9 -58.76 33.99 -13.69
C ALA A 9 -59.39 33.05 -14.73
N ILE A 10 -59.76 33.56 -15.91
CA ILE A 10 -60.28 32.74 -17.01
C ILE A 10 -59.21 31.76 -17.49
N LEU A 11 -57.96 32.23 -17.67
CA LEU A 11 -56.85 31.36 -18.07
C LEU A 11 -56.62 30.23 -17.05
N LEU A 12 -56.63 30.55 -15.76
CA LEU A 12 -56.51 29.57 -14.67
C LEU A 12 -57.64 28.52 -14.75
N VAL A 13 -58.89 28.96 -14.91
CA VAL A 13 -60.05 28.07 -15.02
C VAL A 13 -59.92 27.17 -16.26
N VAL A 14 -59.49 27.69 -17.40
CA VAL A 14 -59.27 26.91 -18.62
C VAL A 14 -58.16 25.87 -18.42
N ILE A 15 -57.06 26.24 -17.76
CA ILE A 15 -55.97 25.31 -17.45
C ILE A 15 -56.44 24.20 -16.51
N VAL A 16 -57.17 24.54 -15.44
CA VAL A 16 -57.73 23.56 -14.48
C VAL A 16 -58.76 22.66 -15.14
N ALA A 17 -59.64 23.19 -15.98
CA ALA A 17 -60.62 22.41 -16.74
C ALA A 17 -59.94 21.46 -17.73
N GLY A 18 -58.93 21.94 -18.47
CA GLY A 18 -58.15 21.13 -19.40
C GLY A 18 -57.39 20.00 -18.71
N MET A 19 -56.75 20.26 -17.56
CA MET A 19 -56.09 19.22 -16.77
C MET A 19 -57.09 18.20 -16.20
N THR A 20 -58.24 18.67 -15.72
CA THR A 20 -59.32 17.78 -15.24
C THR A 20 -59.83 16.89 -16.36
N ALA A 21 -60.04 17.43 -17.56
CA ALA A 21 -60.45 16.67 -18.74
C ALA A 21 -59.39 15.63 -19.12
N LEU A 22 -58.10 15.98 -19.14
CA LEU A 22 -57.02 15.04 -19.43
C LEU A 22 -57.03 13.84 -18.47
N VAL A 23 -57.16 14.08 -17.16
CA VAL A 23 -57.18 13.02 -16.14
C VAL A 23 -58.42 12.13 -16.27
N LEU A 24 -59.55 12.66 -16.71
CA LEU A 24 -60.79 11.90 -16.91
C LEU A 24 -60.82 11.13 -18.23
N LEU A 25 -60.22 11.66 -19.30
CA LEU A 25 -60.25 11.04 -20.64
C LEU A 25 -59.13 10.02 -20.85
N VAL A 26 -57.98 10.16 -20.18
CA VAL A 26 -56.80 9.30 -20.38
C VAL A 26 -56.54 8.47 -19.12
N ASN A 27 -56.78 7.16 -19.18
CA ASN A 27 -56.50 6.26 -18.06
C ASN A 27 -54.99 5.94 -18.00
N PRO A 28 -54.29 6.26 -16.90
CA PRO A 28 -52.85 5.98 -16.79
C PRO A 28 -52.53 4.48 -16.84
N ASN A 29 -53.47 3.61 -16.49
CA ASN A 29 -53.26 2.15 -16.50
C ASN A 29 -53.19 1.55 -17.91
N ASP A 30 -53.70 2.24 -18.95
CA ASP A 30 -53.57 1.80 -20.34
C ASP A 30 -52.09 1.77 -20.78
N PHE A 31 -51.27 2.65 -20.20
CA PHE A 31 -49.83 2.68 -20.45
C PHE A 31 -49.07 1.54 -19.76
N ARG A 32 -49.64 0.87 -18.75
CA ARG A 32 -48.95 -0.23 -18.03
C ARG A 32 -48.57 -1.34 -19.00
N SER A 33 -49.56 -1.86 -19.72
CA SER A 33 -49.36 -2.94 -20.69
C SER A 33 -48.41 -2.53 -21.82
N TYR A 34 -48.47 -1.26 -22.24
CA TYR A 34 -47.55 -0.70 -23.23
C TYR A 34 -46.10 -0.70 -22.73
N MET A 35 -45.84 -0.20 -21.52
CA MET A 35 -44.49 -0.17 -20.92
C MET A 35 -43.93 -1.58 -20.74
N VAL A 36 -44.71 -2.51 -20.17
CA VAL A 36 -44.29 -3.90 -19.95
C VAL A 36 -43.87 -4.53 -21.27
N LYS A 37 -44.72 -4.41 -22.30
CA LYS A 37 -44.44 -4.95 -23.63
C LYS A 37 -43.21 -4.31 -24.28
N GLN A 38 -43.06 -2.98 -24.19
CA GLN A 38 -41.90 -2.30 -24.77
C GLN A 38 -40.59 -2.65 -24.06
N VAL A 39 -40.60 -2.77 -22.74
CA VAL A 39 -39.41 -3.19 -21.97
C VAL A 39 -39.03 -4.62 -22.33
N GLU A 40 -39.99 -5.55 -22.36
CA GLU A 40 -39.73 -6.94 -22.74
C GLU A 40 -39.23 -7.07 -24.18
N GLN A 41 -39.86 -6.39 -25.14
CA GLN A 41 -39.47 -6.45 -26.55
C GLN A 41 -38.09 -5.86 -26.84
N ARG A 42 -37.71 -4.79 -26.14
CA ARG A 42 -36.45 -4.07 -26.42
C ARG A 42 -35.28 -4.58 -25.59
N SER A 43 -35.54 -5.01 -24.36
CA SER A 43 -34.48 -5.39 -23.41
C SER A 43 -34.43 -6.90 -23.14
N GLY A 44 -35.52 -7.62 -23.41
CA GLY A 44 -35.71 -9.01 -22.96
C GLY A 44 -36.09 -9.14 -21.48
N TYR A 45 -36.06 -8.06 -20.69
CA TYR A 45 -36.42 -8.10 -19.28
C TYR A 45 -37.93 -8.02 -19.09
N ARG A 46 -38.44 -8.80 -18.14
CA ARG A 46 -39.84 -8.75 -17.75
C ARG A 46 -40.05 -7.67 -16.70
N LEU A 47 -40.74 -6.60 -17.08
CA LEU A 47 -41.20 -5.57 -16.15
C LEU A 47 -42.54 -6.01 -15.55
N GLU A 48 -42.66 -5.94 -14.22
CA GLU A 48 -43.91 -6.10 -13.50
C GLU A 48 -44.17 -4.82 -12.69
N VAL A 49 -45.39 -4.30 -12.77
CA VAL A 49 -45.86 -3.17 -11.97
C VAL A 49 -47.06 -3.65 -11.18
N SER A 50 -46.91 -3.82 -9.88
CA SER A 50 -47.90 -4.50 -9.02
C SER A 50 -49.07 -3.59 -8.67
N ASP A 51 -48.82 -2.30 -8.45
CA ASP A 51 -49.83 -1.33 -8.02
C ASP A 51 -50.39 -0.51 -9.20
N ASP A 52 -51.52 0.16 -8.99
CA ASP A 52 -52.14 1.01 -10.00
C ASP A 52 -51.36 2.29 -10.31
N LEU A 53 -51.28 2.60 -11.62
CA LEU A 53 -50.68 3.83 -12.11
C LEU A 53 -51.60 5.00 -11.79
N ARG A 54 -51.03 6.09 -11.28
CA ARG A 54 -51.76 7.29 -10.88
C ARG A 54 -51.22 8.52 -11.58
N TRP A 55 -52.11 9.39 -12.02
CA TRP A 55 -51.72 10.70 -12.53
C TRP A 55 -51.33 11.63 -11.40
N HIS A 56 -50.30 12.43 -11.65
CA HIS A 56 -49.92 13.58 -10.85
C HIS A 56 -49.70 14.77 -11.78
N VAL A 57 -50.53 15.80 -11.63
CA VAL A 57 -50.67 16.89 -12.63
C VAL A 57 -49.99 18.19 -12.24
N TRP A 58 -49.44 18.32 -11.02
CA TRP A 58 -48.81 19.55 -10.54
C TRP A 58 -47.62 19.29 -9.60
N PRO A 59 -46.44 19.92 -9.78
CA PRO A 59 -46.14 21.01 -10.72
C PRO A 59 -45.79 20.57 -12.16
N LYS A 60 -45.61 19.26 -12.42
CA LYS A 60 -45.42 18.69 -13.75
C LYS A 60 -46.34 17.48 -13.93
N LEU A 61 -46.76 17.20 -15.16
CA LEU A 61 -47.53 16.00 -15.52
C LEU A 61 -46.66 14.75 -15.41
N SER A 62 -47.06 13.82 -14.55
CA SER A 62 -46.27 12.63 -14.21
C SER A 62 -47.15 11.42 -13.95
N ILE A 63 -46.62 10.23 -14.25
CA ILE A 63 -47.20 8.94 -13.90
C ILE A 63 -46.48 8.42 -12.66
N LEU A 64 -47.23 8.17 -11.60
CA LEU A 64 -46.75 7.53 -10.38
C LEU A 64 -47.06 6.03 -10.43
N ALA A 65 -46.06 5.20 -10.22
CA ALA A 65 -46.19 3.77 -10.03
C ALA A 65 -45.70 3.41 -8.61
N GLY A 66 -46.40 2.47 -7.98
CA GLY A 66 -45.95 1.87 -6.72
C GLY A 66 -44.87 0.82 -6.96
N ARG A 67 -45.03 -0.35 -6.35
CA ARG A 67 -44.02 -1.42 -6.43
C ARG A 67 -43.86 -1.94 -7.85
N MET A 68 -42.60 -2.02 -8.28
CA MET A 68 -42.22 -2.61 -9.57
C MET A 68 -41.02 -3.55 -9.43
N SER A 69 -40.94 -4.52 -10.32
CA SER A 69 -39.80 -5.42 -10.47
C SER A 69 -39.39 -5.54 -11.93
N LEU A 70 -38.09 -5.68 -12.17
CA LEU A 70 -37.51 -5.95 -13.47
C LEU A 70 -36.69 -7.23 -13.36
N THR A 71 -37.11 -8.28 -14.06
CA THR A 71 -36.53 -9.62 -13.95
C THR A 71 -35.89 -10.03 -15.26
N ALA A 72 -34.65 -10.51 -15.20
CA ALA A 72 -33.96 -11.04 -16.37
C ALA A 72 -34.56 -12.38 -16.81
N PRO A 73 -34.47 -12.76 -18.09
CA PRO A 73 -34.91 -14.07 -18.56
C PRO A 73 -34.27 -15.22 -17.77
N GLY A 74 -35.10 -16.09 -17.20
CA GLY A 74 -34.63 -17.28 -16.46
C GLY A 74 -34.01 -17.01 -15.09
N ALA A 75 -33.87 -15.74 -14.67
CA ALA A 75 -33.35 -15.40 -13.36
C ALA A 75 -34.30 -15.83 -12.23
N SER A 76 -33.73 -16.25 -11.09
CA SER A 76 -34.50 -16.64 -9.90
C SER A 76 -34.86 -15.44 -9.01
N GLN A 77 -34.15 -14.31 -9.17
CA GLN A 77 -34.42 -13.06 -8.48
C GLN A 77 -34.53 -11.88 -9.47
N PRO A 78 -35.35 -10.86 -9.16
CA PRO A 78 -35.39 -9.65 -9.97
C PRO A 78 -34.06 -8.88 -9.89
N LEU A 79 -33.63 -8.34 -11.02
CA LEU A 79 -32.45 -7.46 -11.14
C LEU A 79 -32.69 -6.11 -10.48
N VAL A 80 -33.89 -5.54 -10.67
CA VAL A 80 -34.29 -4.28 -10.01
C VAL A 80 -35.63 -4.47 -9.35
N THR A 81 -35.76 -4.00 -8.11
CA THR A 81 -37.06 -3.77 -7.48
C THR A 81 -37.12 -2.34 -7.00
N ALA A 82 -38.24 -1.64 -7.13
CA ALA A 82 -38.41 -0.29 -6.60
C ALA A 82 -39.76 -0.15 -5.92
N GLU A 83 -39.80 0.60 -4.81
CA GLU A 83 -41.06 0.86 -4.10
C GLU A 83 -41.90 1.92 -4.79
N ASN A 84 -41.26 2.93 -5.35
CA ASN A 84 -41.91 4.03 -6.03
C ASN A 84 -41.15 4.40 -7.29
N MET A 85 -41.87 4.58 -8.38
CA MET A 85 -41.37 5.14 -9.61
C MET A 85 -42.24 6.33 -10.02
N ARG A 86 -41.60 7.40 -10.49
CA ARG A 86 -42.26 8.55 -11.10
C ARG A 86 -41.68 8.77 -12.48
N LEU A 87 -42.56 8.83 -13.48
CA LEU A 87 -42.21 9.16 -14.86
C LEU A 87 -42.80 10.53 -15.17
N ASP A 88 -41.97 11.55 -15.32
CA ASP A 88 -42.44 12.84 -15.83
C ASP A 88 -42.59 12.70 -17.35
N VAL A 89 -43.73 13.13 -17.87
CA VAL A 89 -44.13 12.88 -19.26
C VAL A 89 -44.48 14.18 -19.97
N ASN A 90 -44.21 14.21 -21.27
CA ASN A 90 -44.58 15.36 -22.11
C ASN A 90 -46.08 15.34 -22.43
N LEU A 91 -46.74 16.49 -22.36
CA LEU A 91 -48.20 16.60 -22.56
C LEU A 91 -48.62 16.32 -24.02
N TRP A 92 -47.94 16.91 -25.01
CA TRP A 92 -48.36 16.84 -26.41
C TRP A 92 -48.40 15.41 -26.98
N PRO A 93 -47.39 14.54 -26.75
CA PRO A 93 -47.42 13.17 -27.25
C PRO A 93 -48.56 12.32 -26.65
N LEU A 94 -49.03 12.63 -25.44
CA LEU A 94 -50.09 11.87 -24.77
C LEU A 94 -51.44 12.02 -25.48
N LEU A 95 -51.71 13.17 -26.11
CA LEU A 95 -52.92 13.36 -26.93
C LEU A 95 -52.94 12.41 -28.15
N SER A 96 -51.77 11.97 -28.58
CA SER A 96 -51.59 10.99 -29.67
C SER A 96 -51.37 9.56 -29.14
N HIS A 97 -51.65 9.30 -27.86
CA HIS A 97 -51.41 8.01 -27.19
C HIS A 97 -49.94 7.55 -27.19
N GLN A 98 -48.98 8.47 -27.29
CA GLN A 98 -47.56 8.17 -27.25
C GLN A 98 -46.95 8.57 -25.89
N LEU A 99 -46.27 7.63 -25.23
CA LEU A 99 -45.55 7.88 -23.99
C LEU A 99 -44.15 8.44 -24.29
N SER A 100 -43.91 9.70 -23.94
CA SER A 100 -42.59 10.36 -24.01
C SER A 100 -42.17 10.77 -22.61
N VAL A 101 -41.14 10.10 -22.08
CA VAL A 101 -40.65 10.28 -20.71
C VAL A 101 -39.49 11.26 -20.72
N SER A 102 -39.61 12.36 -19.99
CA SER A 102 -38.53 13.35 -19.81
C SER A 102 -37.68 13.02 -18.59
N GLN A 103 -38.32 12.65 -17.47
CA GLN A 103 -37.63 12.28 -16.24
C GLN A 103 -38.06 10.90 -15.76
N VAL A 104 -37.08 10.09 -15.34
CA VAL A 104 -37.31 8.87 -14.57
C VAL A 104 -36.82 9.08 -13.15
N MET A 105 -37.69 8.89 -12.17
CA MET A 105 -37.33 8.91 -10.76
C MET A 105 -37.65 7.56 -10.11
N LEU A 106 -36.66 6.97 -9.47
CA LEU A 106 -36.77 5.72 -8.71
C LEU A 106 -36.39 6.00 -7.25
N SER A 107 -37.25 5.58 -6.32
CA SER A 107 -37.00 5.73 -4.88
C SER A 107 -37.02 4.37 -4.19
N ASN A 108 -36.10 4.19 -3.25
CA ASN A 108 -35.94 2.94 -2.50
C ASN A 108 -35.78 1.74 -3.44
N ALA A 109 -35.01 1.92 -4.53
CA ALA A 109 -34.73 0.83 -5.45
C ALA A 109 -33.66 -0.10 -4.86
N VAL A 110 -33.81 -1.39 -5.09
CA VAL A 110 -32.80 -2.41 -4.83
C VAL A 110 -32.37 -2.99 -6.17
N VAL A 111 -31.13 -2.69 -6.57
CA VAL A 111 -30.49 -3.25 -7.76
C VAL A 111 -29.60 -4.40 -7.31
N ARG A 112 -29.84 -5.60 -7.85
CA ARG A 112 -29.09 -6.82 -7.53
C ARG A 112 -28.31 -7.21 -8.76
N ALA A 113 -27.00 -7.01 -8.73
CA ALA A 113 -26.07 -7.50 -9.74
C ALA A 113 -25.36 -8.74 -9.18
N THR A 114 -26.11 -9.84 -9.10
CA THR A 114 -25.66 -11.14 -8.56
C THR A 114 -25.96 -12.27 -9.54
N PRO A 115 -25.31 -13.44 -9.44
CA PRO A 115 -25.54 -14.54 -10.39
C PRO A 115 -27.01 -14.99 -10.49
N GLU A 116 -27.78 -14.84 -9.41
CA GLU A 116 -29.21 -15.18 -9.34
C GLU A 116 -30.12 -14.24 -10.14
N SER A 117 -29.64 -13.02 -10.39
CA SER A 117 -30.33 -11.96 -11.13
C SER A 117 -29.90 -11.86 -12.59
N GLU A 118 -28.83 -12.56 -12.98
CA GLU A 118 -28.33 -12.60 -14.34
C GLU A 118 -29.21 -13.48 -15.24
N PRO A 119 -29.29 -13.20 -16.56
CA PRO A 119 -30.01 -14.04 -17.49
C PRO A 119 -29.50 -15.49 -17.45
N GLN A 120 -30.39 -16.45 -17.20
CA GLN A 120 -30.07 -17.87 -17.21
C GLN A 120 -30.53 -18.49 -18.53
N GLN A 121 -29.65 -19.23 -19.20
CA GLN A 121 -30.06 -20.05 -20.34
C GLN A 121 -30.90 -21.25 -19.85
N PRO A 122 -32.01 -21.58 -20.52
CA PRO A 122 -32.77 -22.79 -20.21
C PRO A 122 -31.89 -24.04 -20.39
N GLN A 123 -31.96 -25.00 -19.45
CA GLN A 123 -31.16 -26.25 -19.49
C GLN A 123 -31.36 -27.09 -20.77
N ASN A 124 -32.43 -26.84 -21.53
CA ASN A 124 -32.78 -27.54 -22.77
C ASN A 124 -32.76 -26.64 -24.02
N ALA A 125 -32.09 -25.49 -23.97
CA ALA A 125 -31.95 -24.63 -25.13
C ALA A 125 -31.06 -25.32 -26.20
N PRO A 126 -31.46 -25.36 -27.48
CA PRO A 126 -30.60 -25.91 -28.53
C PRO A 126 -29.25 -25.18 -28.56
N ILE A 127 -28.16 -25.92 -28.41
CA ILE A 127 -26.81 -25.40 -28.60
C ILE A 127 -26.63 -25.18 -30.11
N ALA A 128 -26.67 -23.93 -30.56
CA ALA A 128 -26.42 -23.62 -31.96
C ALA A 128 -24.98 -24.06 -32.33
N PRO A 129 -24.78 -24.79 -33.45
CA PRO A 129 -23.45 -25.13 -33.93
C PRO A 129 -22.67 -23.85 -34.22
N GLY A 130 -21.41 -23.80 -33.76
CA GLY A 130 -20.55 -22.63 -33.76
C GLY A 130 -20.62 -21.77 -35.02
N ARG A 131 -21.43 -20.72 -34.95
CA ARG A 131 -21.12 -19.44 -35.59
C ARG A 131 -20.70 -18.52 -34.45
N SER A 132 -19.45 -18.10 -34.47
CA SER A 132 -19.02 -16.85 -33.87
C SER A 132 -19.65 -15.68 -34.62
N ASP A 133 -20.98 -15.66 -34.71
CA ASP A 133 -21.69 -14.44 -34.96
C ASP A 133 -21.55 -13.69 -33.65
N ALA A 134 -20.56 -12.79 -33.62
CA ALA A 134 -20.60 -11.63 -32.75
C ALA A 134 -22.05 -11.18 -32.74
N ALA A 135 -22.72 -11.31 -31.60
CA ALA A 135 -24.07 -10.82 -31.44
C ALA A 135 -24.05 -9.41 -32.04
N ALA A 136 -24.75 -9.24 -33.18
CA ALA A 136 -24.86 -7.94 -33.83
C ALA A 136 -25.17 -6.97 -32.70
N PRO A 137 -24.39 -5.87 -32.52
CA PRO A 137 -24.51 -5.02 -31.36
C PRO A 137 -25.99 -4.71 -31.22
N ALA A 138 -26.61 -5.25 -30.17
CA ALA A 138 -28.03 -5.09 -29.94
C ALA A 138 -28.26 -3.60 -30.03
N SER A 139 -29.01 -3.16 -31.04
CA SER A 139 -29.21 -1.77 -31.44
C SER A 139 -29.18 -0.89 -30.20
N GLY A 140 -28.03 -0.24 -29.99
CA GLY A 140 -27.63 0.26 -28.68
C GLY A 140 -28.73 1.12 -28.09
N TRP A 141 -29.00 0.93 -26.80
CA TRP A 141 -29.90 1.80 -26.03
C TRP A 141 -29.66 3.26 -26.43
N SER A 142 -30.65 3.93 -27.02
CA SER A 142 -30.56 5.38 -27.19
C SER A 142 -30.67 6.00 -25.80
N PHE A 143 -29.62 6.69 -25.34
CA PHE A 143 -29.60 7.37 -24.06
C PHE A 143 -30.38 8.69 -24.14
N ASP A 144 -31.70 8.57 -24.33
CA ASP A 144 -32.63 9.68 -24.63
C ASP A 144 -33.45 10.10 -23.40
N ILE A 145 -32.95 9.78 -22.19
CA ILE A 145 -33.57 10.19 -20.93
C ILE A 145 -32.92 11.51 -20.50
N SER A 146 -33.68 12.61 -20.52
CA SER A 146 -33.16 13.93 -20.14
C SER A 146 -32.82 14.01 -18.66
N GLN A 147 -33.58 13.35 -17.78
CA GLN A 147 -33.34 13.40 -16.34
C GLN A 147 -33.51 12.01 -15.70
N LEU A 148 -32.50 11.55 -14.97
CA LEU A 148 -32.57 10.32 -14.18
C LEU A 148 -32.26 10.64 -12.73
N ARG A 149 -33.19 10.28 -11.84
CA ARG A 149 -33.03 10.42 -10.40
C ARG A 149 -33.21 9.07 -9.72
N VAL A 150 -32.20 8.66 -8.97
CA VAL A 150 -32.29 7.51 -8.06
C VAL A 150 -32.11 8.05 -6.65
N ALA A 151 -33.00 7.68 -5.74
CA ALA A 151 -32.99 8.19 -4.36
C ALA A 151 -33.03 7.04 -3.36
N ASN A 152 -32.21 7.16 -2.30
CA ASN A 152 -32.20 6.25 -1.14
C ASN A 152 -32.16 4.76 -1.52
N SER A 153 -31.40 4.43 -2.57
CA SER A 153 -31.42 3.10 -3.15
C SER A 153 -30.26 2.24 -2.65
N LEU A 154 -30.32 0.94 -2.93
CA LEU A 154 -29.33 -0.07 -2.57
C LEU A 154 -28.87 -0.78 -3.84
N LEU A 155 -27.56 -0.80 -4.08
CA LEU A 155 -26.96 -1.69 -5.07
C LEU A 155 -26.23 -2.82 -4.34
N ILE A 156 -26.57 -4.05 -4.69
CA ILE A 156 -25.96 -5.28 -4.20
C ILE A 156 -25.20 -5.89 -5.37
N TRP A 157 -23.87 -5.91 -5.30
CA TRP A 157 -23.03 -6.47 -6.35
C TRP A 157 -22.26 -7.68 -5.83
N ARG A 158 -22.29 -8.79 -6.58
CA ARG A 158 -21.57 -10.01 -6.23
C ARG A 158 -21.17 -10.76 -7.49
N GLN A 159 -19.89 -11.06 -7.64
CA GLN A 159 -19.38 -11.93 -8.70
C GLN A 159 -19.56 -13.41 -8.32
N PRO A 160 -19.62 -14.35 -9.29
CA PRO A 160 -19.66 -15.78 -9.01
C PRO A 160 -18.49 -16.22 -8.11
N GLY A 161 -18.80 -16.85 -6.97
CA GLY A 161 -17.79 -17.25 -5.97
C GLY A 161 -17.14 -16.09 -5.18
N GLY A 162 -17.51 -14.84 -5.49
CA GLY A 162 -17.01 -13.64 -4.86
C GLY A 162 -17.83 -13.19 -3.64
N GLU A 163 -17.31 -12.20 -2.94
CA GLU A 163 -18.01 -11.56 -1.83
C GLU A 163 -19.05 -10.54 -2.29
N GLU A 164 -20.02 -10.24 -1.44
CA GLU A 164 -21.07 -9.26 -1.70
C GLU A 164 -20.66 -7.84 -1.31
N TYR A 165 -20.92 -6.88 -2.19
CA TYR A 165 -20.67 -5.45 -2.02
C TYR A 165 -22.01 -4.72 -1.93
N ASN A 166 -22.24 -4.03 -0.82
CA ASN A 166 -23.48 -3.33 -0.53
C ASN A 166 -23.27 -1.82 -0.60
N PHE A 167 -23.76 -1.19 -1.66
CA PHE A 167 -23.78 0.26 -1.87
C PHE A 167 -25.10 0.82 -1.39
N ARG A 168 -25.12 1.31 -0.15
CA ARG A 168 -26.28 1.86 0.53
C ARG A 168 -26.42 3.35 0.25
N ASN A 169 -27.61 3.88 0.52
CA ASN A 169 -27.94 5.30 0.37
C ASN A 169 -27.51 5.84 -1.01
N LEU A 170 -27.70 5.04 -2.06
CA LEU A 170 -27.34 5.39 -3.42
C LEU A 170 -28.30 6.47 -3.90
N ASN A 171 -27.75 7.66 -4.11
CA ASN A 171 -28.44 8.79 -4.69
C ASN A 171 -27.73 9.17 -5.99
N LEU A 172 -28.45 9.16 -7.09
CA LEU A 172 -27.95 9.58 -8.40
C LEU A 172 -28.86 10.67 -8.93
N ASN A 173 -28.27 11.74 -9.42
CA ASN A 173 -28.96 12.78 -10.17
C ASN A 173 -28.19 13.00 -11.47
N LEU A 174 -28.84 12.72 -12.58
CA LEU A 174 -28.32 12.91 -13.91
C LEU A 174 -29.26 13.86 -14.65
N ASN A 175 -28.70 14.93 -15.20
CA ASN A 175 -29.46 15.90 -16.00
C ASN A 175 -28.73 16.16 -17.32
N GLN A 176 -29.35 15.78 -18.42
CA GLN A 176 -28.84 15.79 -19.78
C GLN A 176 -29.58 16.81 -20.64
N ASP A 177 -28.84 17.52 -21.49
CA ASP A 177 -29.38 18.44 -22.48
C ASP A 177 -29.64 17.78 -23.85
N GLU A 178 -30.16 18.55 -24.81
CA GLU A 178 -30.43 18.07 -26.18
C GLU A 178 -29.16 17.66 -26.95
N ARG A 179 -27.97 18.06 -26.48
CA ARG A 179 -26.68 17.70 -27.08
C ARG A 179 -26.05 16.47 -26.42
N HIS A 180 -26.79 15.79 -25.54
CA HIS A 180 -26.32 14.64 -24.77
C HIS A 180 -25.14 14.98 -23.82
N LEU A 181 -25.08 16.24 -23.38
CA LEU A 181 -24.19 16.67 -22.31
C LEU A 181 -24.93 16.56 -20.99
N ALA A 182 -24.39 15.79 -20.06
CA ALA A 182 -25.04 15.48 -18.80
C ALA A 182 -24.21 15.91 -17.59
N ASN A 183 -24.88 16.50 -16.60
CA ASN A 183 -24.33 16.70 -15.26
C ASN A 183 -24.68 15.48 -14.39
N ILE A 184 -23.71 14.99 -13.63
CA ILE A 184 -23.84 13.82 -12.76
C ILE A 184 -23.53 14.24 -11.33
N GLU A 185 -24.44 13.92 -10.42
CA GLU A 185 -24.19 13.91 -8.99
C GLU A 185 -24.51 12.51 -8.45
N LEU A 186 -23.55 11.87 -7.79
CA LEU A 186 -23.71 10.54 -7.21
C LEU A 186 -23.22 10.56 -5.77
N SER A 187 -23.97 10.00 -4.84
CA SER A 187 -23.49 9.71 -3.48
C SER A 187 -23.89 8.32 -3.03
N THR A 188 -23.00 7.65 -2.29
CA THR A 188 -23.26 6.32 -1.74
C THR A 188 -22.33 6.02 -0.57
N SER A 189 -22.73 5.07 0.28
CA SER A 189 -21.86 4.43 1.26
C SER A 189 -21.73 2.93 0.97
N LEU A 190 -20.50 2.45 0.90
CA LEU A 190 -20.19 1.04 0.75
C LEU A 190 -19.76 0.47 2.10
N THR A 191 -20.28 -0.70 2.46
CA THR A 191 -19.81 -1.45 3.64
C THR A 191 -19.39 -2.85 3.20
N ARG A 192 -18.18 -3.27 3.60
CA ARG A 192 -17.63 -4.61 3.34
C ARG A 192 -16.65 -5.04 4.44
N ASN A 193 -16.90 -6.19 5.09
CA ASN A 193 -15.98 -6.82 6.05
C ASN A 193 -15.37 -5.84 7.07
N GLN A 194 -16.23 -5.09 7.78
CA GLN A 194 -15.82 -4.03 8.73
C GLN A 194 -15.03 -2.87 8.12
N ARG A 195 -15.04 -2.72 6.79
CA ARG A 195 -14.59 -1.52 6.09
C ARG A 195 -15.79 -0.74 5.61
N ASN A 196 -15.72 0.56 5.79
CA ASN A 196 -16.70 1.51 5.31
C ASN A 196 -16.02 2.44 4.31
N ALA A 197 -16.72 2.74 3.23
CA ALA A 197 -16.34 3.78 2.28
C ALA A 197 -17.53 4.70 2.07
N THR A 198 -17.28 5.99 2.04
CA THR A 198 -18.25 6.99 1.56
C THR A 198 -17.71 7.60 0.28
N LEU A 199 -18.60 7.83 -0.68
CA LEU A 199 -18.26 8.34 -2.01
C LEU A 199 -19.27 9.43 -2.38
N SER A 200 -18.79 10.57 -2.84
CA SER A 200 -19.60 11.62 -3.44
C SER A 200 -18.91 12.16 -4.69
N LEU A 201 -19.57 12.04 -5.84
CA LEU A 201 -19.09 12.42 -7.15
C LEU A 201 -19.94 13.56 -7.69
N LYS A 202 -19.28 14.57 -8.25
CA LYS A 202 -19.84 15.60 -9.11
C LYS A 202 -19.02 15.67 -10.39
N GLY A 203 -19.70 15.73 -11.53
CA GLY A 203 -19.02 15.84 -12.80
C GLY A 203 -19.94 16.02 -13.99
N GLN A 204 -19.32 15.99 -15.15
CA GLN A 204 -19.93 16.21 -16.45
C GLN A 204 -19.59 15.02 -17.35
N LEU A 205 -20.55 14.59 -18.15
CA LEU A 205 -20.44 13.50 -19.12
C LEU A 205 -20.87 14.03 -20.49
N ASP A 206 -20.03 13.84 -21.48
CA ASP A 206 -20.35 13.97 -22.89
C ASP A 206 -20.68 12.59 -23.44
N ALA A 207 -21.97 12.39 -23.72
CA ALA A 207 -22.53 11.17 -24.30
C ALA A 207 -22.95 11.34 -25.76
N ALA A 208 -22.53 12.41 -26.45
CA ALA A 208 -22.91 12.68 -27.84
C ALA A 208 -22.48 11.59 -28.84
N GLN A 209 -21.44 10.81 -28.49
CA GLN A 209 -20.91 9.70 -29.29
C GLN A 209 -21.20 8.32 -28.69
N TYR A 210 -22.11 8.25 -27.70
CA TYR A 210 -22.54 6.97 -27.15
C TYR A 210 -23.22 6.11 -28.24
N PRO A 211 -22.95 4.80 -28.34
CA PRO A 211 -22.20 3.96 -27.39
C PRO A 211 -20.69 3.83 -27.68
N GLN A 212 -20.18 4.42 -28.76
CA GLN A 212 -18.79 4.20 -29.20
C GLN A 212 -17.78 4.90 -28.28
N ARG A 213 -18.09 6.13 -27.87
CA ARG A 213 -17.21 6.93 -27.03
C ARG A 213 -18.00 7.66 -25.96
N LEU A 214 -17.43 7.70 -24.77
CA LEU A 214 -17.85 8.57 -23.68
C LEU A 214 -16.66 9.42 -23.27
N SER A 215 -16.89 10.69 -22.95
CA SER A 215 -15.88 11.55 -22.32
C SER A 215 -16.51 12.33 -21.19
N GLY A 216 -15.71 12.83 -20.27
CA GLY A 216 -16.27 13.58 -19.16
C GLY A 216 -15.21 14.21 -18.28
N LYS A 217 -15.68 15.05 -17.37
CA LYS A 217 -14.88 15.69 -16.35
C LYS A 217 -15.43 15.30 -14.99
N ILE A 218 -14.55 14.78 -14.13
CA ILE A 218 -14.80 14.65 -12.70
C ILE A 218 -14.41 15.99 -12.10
N ASP A 219 -15.40 16.80 -11.74
CA ASP A 219 -15.17 18.07 -11.05
C ASP A 219 -14.66 17.80 -9.63
N GLU A 220 -15.32 16.86 -8.94
CA GLU A 220 -14.92 16.45 -7.60
C GLU A 220 -15.49 15.06 -7.27
N LEU A 221 -14.62 14.12 -6.93
CA LEU A 221 -14.96 12.85 -6.28
C LEU A 221 -14.36 12.87 -4.87
N THR A 222 -15.16 13.10 -3.85
CA THR A 222 -14.72 12.96 -2.46
C THR A 222 -14.91 11.53 -1.99
N TYR A 223 -13.95 11.05 -1.20
CA TYR A 223 -14.00 9.72 -0.63
C TYR A 223 -13.48 9.71 0.81
N ALA A 224 -14.02 8.81 1.63
CA ALA A 224 -13.46 8.50 2.93
C ALA A 224 -13.57 7.00 3.21
N LEU A 225 -12.46 6.39 3.56
CA LEU A 225 -12.26 4.97 3.84
C LEU A 225 -11.91 4.78 5.32
N SER A 226 -12.56 3.83 5.99
CA SER A 226 -12.25 3.48 7.37
C SER A 226 -12.50 2.00 7.64
N GLY A 227 -11.89 1.46 8.70
CA GLY A 227 -12.10 0.09 9.14
C GLY A 227 -10.88 -0.82 9.07
N ALA A 228 -11.10 -2.12 8.97
CA ALA A 228 -10.03 -3.12 9.02
C ALA A 228 -9.00 -2.95 7.88
N ASN A 229 -7.71 -3.12 8.18
CA ASN A 229 -6.58 -2.98 7.25
C ASN A 229 -6.51 -1.60 6.54
N ILE A 230 -7.00 -0.55 7.21
CA ILE A 230 -6.85 0.86 6.85
C ILE A 230 -6.17 1.54 8.05
N PRO A 231 -5.34 2.59 7.86
CA PRO A 231 -4.78 3.37 8.96
C PRO A 231 -5.86 3.80 9.99
N PRO A 232 -5.55 3.89 11.31
CA PRO A 232 -6.50 4.28 12.35
C PRO A 232 -7.28 5.57 12.06
N GLN A 233 -6.59 6.55 11.48
CA GLN A 233 -7.13 7.85 11.08
C GLN A 233 -8.04 7.79 9.84
N GLY A 234 -8.15 6.63 9.20
CA GLY A 234 -8.81 6.45 7.91
C GLY A 234 -8.00 7.05 6.75
N ILE A 235 -8.56 6.95 5.55
CA ILE A 235 -8.03 7.62 4.36
C ILE A 235 -9.16 8.45 3.77
N LYS A 236 -9.00 9.78 3.77
CA LYS A 236 -9.96 10.71 3.18
C LYS A 236 -9.28 11.54 2.10
N GLY A 237 -10.03 11.93 1.09
CA GLY A 237 -9.45 12.60 -0.06
C GLY A 237 -10.46 13.07 -1.08
N SER A 238 -9.93 13.64 -2.14
CA SER A 238 -10.67 14.09 -3.32
C SER A 238 -9.92 13.73 -4.59
N LEU A 239 -10.65 13.52 -5.67
CA LEU A 239 -10.14 13.28 -7.01
C LEU A 239 -10.84 14.23 -7.99
N SER A 240 -10.05 14.90 -8.84
CA SER A 240 -10.55 15.53 -10.08
C SER A 240 -9.75 14.99 -11.26
N ALA A 241 -10.40 14.83 -12.41
CA ALA A 241 -9.77 14.29 -13.60
C ALA A 241 -10.64 14.54 -14.85
N GLN A 242 -10.05 14.39 -16.03
CA GLN A 242 -10.79 14.31 -17.30
C GLN A 242 -10.66 12.92 -17.88
N GLY A 243 -11.79 12.28 -18.15
CA GLY A 243 -11.87 10.90 -18.58
C GLY A 243 -12.34 10.75 -20.01
N SER A 244 -11.86 9.70 -20.68
CA SER A 244 -12.52 9.18 -21.87
C SER A 244 -12.54 7.65 -21.89
N TRP A 245 -13.58 7.09 -22.46
CA TRP A 245 -13.82 5.67 -22.62
C TRP A 245 -14.12 5.37 -24.08
N ARG A 246 -13.47 4.34 -24.61
CA ARG A 246 -13.69 3.80 -25.96
C ARG A 246 -14.25 2.40 -25.84
N ALA A 247 -15.51 2.22 -26.25
CA ALA A 247 -16.20 0.95 -26.07
C ALA A 247 -15.70 -0.14 -27.03
N ASP A 248 -15.25 0.24 -28.23
CA ASP A 248 -14.72 -0.65 -29.26
C ASP A 248 -13.43 -1.36 -28.81
N THR A 249 -12.53 -0.61 -28.17
CA THR A 249 -11.25 -1.13 -27.67
C THR A 249 -11.26 -1.42 -26.17
N GLN A 250 -12.37 -1.11 -25.47
CA GLN A 250 -12.49 -1.16 -24.01
C GLN A 250 -11.35 -0.43 -23.28
N GLN A 251 -10.90 0.69 -23.86
CA GLN A 251 -9.82 1.50 -23.33
C GLN A 251 -10.35 2.72 -22.59
N PHE A 252 -9.65 3.07 -21.52
CA PHE A 252 -9.89 4.32 -20.80
C PHE A 252 -8.63 5.17 -20.72
N THR A 253 -8.85 6.48 -20.62
CA THR A 253 -7.81 7.48 -20.34
C THR A 253 -8.33 8.42 -19.26
N LEU A 254 -7.53 8.71 -18.25
CA LEU A 254 -7.74 9.74 -17.24
C LEU A 254 -6.56 10.71 -17.31
N SER A 255 -6.83 11.96 -17.65
CA SER A 255 -5.85 13.03 -17.79
C SER A 255 -6.10 14.12 -16.77
N GLN A 256 -5.09 14.96 -16.51
CA GLN A 256 -5.17 16.04 -15.53
C GLN A 256 -5.66 15.57 -14.15
N MET A 257 -5.23 14.37 -13.77
CA MET A 257 -5.61 13.77 -12.51
C MET A 257 -5.01 14.59 -11.37
N GLN A 258 -5.83 14.96 -10.39
CA GLN A 258 -5.40 15.53 -9.13
C GLN A 258 -6.08 14.73 -8.02
N LEU A 259 -5.28 14.00 -7.26
CA LEU A 259 -5.71 13.11 -6.20
C LEU A 259 -5.11 13.59 -4.88
N SER A 260 -5.97 13.88 -3.90
CA SER A 260 -5.55 14.09 -2.51
C SER A 260 -5.89 12.86 -1.69
N ALA A 261 -5.01 12.46 -0.78
CA ALA A 261 -5.23 11.38 0.16
C ALA A 261 -4.54 11.73 1.49
N ASN A 262 -5.33 12.07 2.50
CA ASN A 262 -4.85 12.62 3.77
C ASN A 262 -3.94 13.84 3.55
N ASP A 263 -2.67 13.74 3.88
CA ASP A 263 -1.61 14.73 3.70
C ASP A 263 -0.76 14.50 2.43
N SER A 264 -1.20 13.62 1.55
CA SER A 264 -0.56 13.35 0.26
C SER A 264 -1.33 13.99 -0.89
N ALA A 265 -0.62 14.54 -1.87
CA ALA A 265 -1.18 15.12 -3.07
C ALA A 265 -0.44 14.61 -4.31
N LEU A 266 -1.17 13.98 -5.23
CA LEU A 266 -0.65 13.38 -6.45
C LEU A 266 -1.32 14.03 -7.66
N THR A 267 -0.53 14.25 -8.69
CA THR A 267 -1.00 14.70 -10.00
C THR A 267 -0.53 13.72 -11.07
N GLY A 268 -1.23 13.64 -12.19
CA GLY A 268 -0.76 12.82 -13.31
C GLY A 268 -1.84 12.32 -14.24
N GLU A 269 -1.65 11.11 -14.75
CA GLU A 269 -2.54 10.46 -15.70
C GLU A 269 -2.59 8.94 -15.50
N ALA A 270 -3.69 8.36 -15.95
CA ALA A 270 -3.90 6.92 -15.99
C ALA A 270 -4.43 6.51 -17.36
N THR A 271 -3.96 5.38 -17.88
CA THR A 271 -4.49 4.78 -19.11
C THR A 271 -4.62 3.29 -18.90
N GLY A 272 -5.51 2.64 -19.64
CA GLY A 272 -5.68 1.21 -19.49
C GLY A 272 -6.69 0.59 -20.43
N SER A 273 -6.78 -0.74 -20.38
CA SER A 273 -7.75 -1.55 -21.11
C SER A 273 -8.39 -2.58 -20.19
N LEU A 274 -9.70 -2.76 -20.32
CA LEU A 274 -10.44 -3.79 -19.58
C LEU A 274 -10.47 -5.13 -20.31
N THR A 275 -9.98 -5.20 -21.55
CA THR A 275 -9.81 -6.45 -22.29
C THR A 275 -8.71 -7.29 -21.65
N PRO A 276 -8.96 -8.58 -21.32
CA PRO A 276 -7.94 -9.46 -20.75
C PRO A 276 -6.74 -9.68 -21.70
N PRO A 277 -5.48 -9.68 -21.18
CA PRO A 277 -5.12 -9.31 -19.82
C PRO A 277 -5.35 -7.82 -19.58
N GLN A 278 -5.97 -7.48 -18.45
CA GLN A 278 -6.29 -6.09 -18.12
C GLN A 278 -5.00 -5.26 -18.07
N GLN A 279 -5.05 -4.00 -18.47
CA GLN A 279 -3.88 -3.14 -18.47
C GLN A 279 -4.17 -1.86 -17.70
N LEU A 280 -3.22 -1.45 -16.86
CA LEU A 280 -3.23 -0.17 -16.16
C LEU A 280 -1.84 0.45 -16.18
N ALA A 281 -1.72 1.63 -16.75
CA ALA A 281 -0.52 2.47 -16.73
C ALA A 281 -0.80 3.75 -15.95
N LEU A 282 0.04 4.07 -14.97
CA LEU A 282 -0.03 5.25 -14.12
C LEU A 282 1.26 6.05 -14.26
N GLN A 283 1.12 7.35 -14.53
CA GLN A 283 2.22 8.31 -14.45
C GLN A 283 1.85 9.36 -13.42
N LEU A 284 2.59 9.42 -12.32
CA LEU A 284 2.24 10.18 -11.13
C LEU A 284 3.41 11.04 -10.66
N HIS A 285 3.11 12.27 -10.28
CA HIS A 285 4.00 13.17 -9.57
C HIS A 285 3.34 13.60 -8.25
N ALA A 286 4.09 13.62 -7.16
CA ALA A 286 3.63 14.10 -5.87
C ALA A 286 4.58 15.16 -5.31
N THR A 287 4.06 16.29 -4.84
CA THR A 287 4.90 17.23 -4.08
C THR A 287 5.23 16.66 -2.70
N GLN A 288 4.26 15.99 -2.08
CA GLN A 288 4.42 15.30 -0.80
C GLN A 288 3.63 13.99 -0.84
N LEU A 289 4.30 12.91 -0.44
CA LEU A 289 3.70 11.58 -0.34
C LEU A 289 4.00 10.93 1.00
N ASN A 290 2.99 10.76 1.84
CA ASN A 290 3.15 10.14 3.15
C ASN A 290 2.61 8.71 3.13
N PHE A 291 3.50 7.72 2.95
CA PHE A 291 3.12 6.32 2.98
C PHE A 291 2.62 5.88 4.36
N ASP A 292 3.12 6.49 5.44
CA ASP A 292 2.72 6.14 6.80
C ASP A 292 1.25 6.46 7.09
N ASN A 293 0.71 7.48 6.41
CA ASN A 293 -0.70 7.85 6.49
C ASN A 293 -1.61 7.13 5.49
N LEU A 294 -1.05 6.28 4.63
CA LEU A 294 -1.79 5.55 3.60
C LEU A 294 -1.73 4.03 3.79
N MET A 295 -0.81 3.54 4.62
CA MET A 295 -0.59 2.11 4.86
C MET A 295 -1.00 1.70 6.27
N ALA A 296 -1.83 0.65 6.39
CA ALA A 296 -2.33 0.17 7.68
C ALA A 296 -1.24 -0.36 8.63
N ASN A 297 -0.10 -0.77 8.09
CA ASN A 297 1.01 -1.36 8.85
C ASN A 297 2.16 -0.37 9.09
N ALA A 298 1.92 0.93 8.93
CA ALA A 298 2.91 1.94 9.23
C ALA A 298 3.26 1.93 10.74
N PRO A 299 4.55 2.00 11.10
CA PRO A 299 4.95 2.07 12.50
C PRO A 299 4.33 3.33 13.10
N GLN A 300 3.44 3.15 14.08
CA GLN A 300 2.81 4.26 14.77
C GLN A 300 3.88 4.95 15.61
N ILE A 301 4.14 6.25 15.34
CA ILE A 301 4.93 7.08 16.24
C ILE A 301 4.19 7.09 17.57
N ARG A 302 4.77 6.45 18.59
CA ARG A 302 4.23 6.45 19.96
C ARG A 302 4.40 7.85 20.53
N ASN A 303 3.51 8.76 20.18
CA ASN A 303 3.33 9.99 20.94
C ASN A 303 2.71 9.59 22.28
N SER A 304 3.54 9.62 23.33
CA SER A 304 3.10 9.46 24.71
C SER A 304 2.12 10.58 25.05
N GLY A 305 0.82 10.34 24.86
CA GLY A 305 -0.24 11.32 25.16
C GLY A 305 -1.65 10.99 24.67
N GLU A 306 -1.83 10.21 23.60
CA GLU A 306 -3.18 9.94 23.06
C GLU A 306 -3.64 8.50 23.29
N GLN A 307 -4.84 8.36 23.83
CA GLN A 307 -5.48 7.08 24.16
C GLN A 307 -5.58 6.18 22.91
N HIS A 308 -5.16 4.93 23.10
CA HIS A 308 -5.15 3.86 22.11
C HIS A 308 -6.42 3.79 21.24
N ALA A 309 -6.35 4.30 20.02
CA ALA A 309 -7.19 3.82 18.93
C ALA A 309 -6.57 2.50 18.43
N THR A 310 -6.99 1.38 19.01
CA THR A 310 -6.62 0.04 18.55
C THR A 310 -7.03 -0.10 17.09
N VAL A 311 -6.07 -0.36 16.19
CA VAL A 311 -6.38 -0.82 14.81
C VAL A 311 -7.31 -2.02 14.95
N ALA A 312 -8.57 -1.86 14.56
CA ALA A 312 -9.56 -2.93 14.64
C ALA A 312 -9.10 -4.09 13.74
N ARG A 313 -8.53 -5.11 14.34
CA ARG A 313 -8.21 -6.38 13.66
C ARG A 313 -9.53 -7.12 13.43
N ALA A 314 -9.69 -7.73 12.26
CA ALA A 314 -10.86 -8.54 11.98
C ALA A 314 -11.01 -9.67 13.04
N PRO A 315 -12.24 -10.06 13.44
CA PRO A 315 -12.48 -11.04 14.48
C PRO A 315 -11.96 -12.43 14.07
N VAL A 316 -11.50 -13.17 15.08
CA VAL A 316 -10.74 -14.44 14.99
C VAL A 316 -11.56 -15.65 14.50
N ILE A 317 -12.86 -15.48 14.19
CA ILE A 317 -13.73 -16.59 13.75
C ILE A 317 -13.62 -16.86 12.23
N ALA A 318 -12.92 -15.99 11.49
CA ALA A 318 -12.33 -16.40 10.23
C ALA A 318 -10.93 -16.93 10.54
N THR A 319 -10.71 -18.24 10.39
CA THR A 319 -9.36 -18.79 10.18
C THR A 319 -8.62 -17.79 9.30
N PRO A 320 -7.43 -17.27 9.66
CA PRO A 320 -6.69 -16.43 8.75
C PRO A 320 -6.55 -17.26 7.49
N ARG A 321 -7.27 -16.89 6.41
CA ARG A 321 -7.05 -17.52 5.11
C ARG A 321 -5.55 -17.42 4.94
N VAL A 322 -4.88 -18.56 4.80
CA VAL A 322 -3.49 -18.61 4.36
C VAL A 322 -3.42 -17.56 3.27
N GLN A 323 -2.58 -16.53 3.45
CA GLN A 323 -2.45 -15.45 2.49
C GLN A 323 -2.02 -16.10 1.19
N ASN A 324 -2.98 -16.41 0.35
CA ASN A 324 -2.80 -17.13 -0.89
C ASN A 324 -2.89 -16.08 -1.97
N ASN A 325 -1.76 -15.76 -2.57
CA ASN A 325 -1.70 -14.75 -3.63
C ASN A 325 -2.14 -15.31 -4.99
N VAL A 326 -2.45 -16.60 -5.12
CA VAL A 326 -2.90 -17.21 -6.39
C VAL A 326 -4.14 -16.51 -6.93
N ASP A 327 -5.08 -16.12 -6.04
CA ASP A 327 -6.31 -15.42 -6.41
C ASP A 327 -6.15 -13.87 -6.39
N SER A 328 -4.91 -13.38 -6.39
CA SER A 328 -4.66 -11.93 -6.41
C SER A 328 -5.13 -11.35 -7.75
N PRO A 329 -5.91 -10.24 -7.76
CA PRO A 329 -6.31 -9.58 -9.01
C PRO A 329 -5.13 -9.05 -9.81
N LEU A 330 -3.96 -8.88 -9.18
CA LEU A 330 -2.72 -8.50 -9.87
C LEU A 330 -2.17 -9.63 -10.76
N ASN A 331 -2.64 -10.88 -10.60
CA ASN A 331 -2.28 -11.99 -11.48
C ASN A 331 -3.04 -11.93 -12.82
N ASP A 332 -4.18 -11.24 -12.88
CA ASP A 332 -5.01 -11.10 -14.09
C ASP A 332 -4.78 -9.77 -14.83
N MET A 333 -3.79 -8.97 -14.38
CA MET A 333 -3.55 -7.61 -14.86
C MET A 333 -2.07 -7.32 -15.10
N ASN A 334 -1.79 -6.57 -16.16
CA ASN A 334 -0.53 -5.89 -16.39
C ASN A 334 -0.58 -4.48 -15.81
N LEU A 335 0.40 -4.14 -14.99
CA LEU A 335 0.51 -2.85 -14.32
C LEU A 335 1.81 -2.16 -14.75
N ALA A 336 1.77 -0.86 -15.04
CA ALA A 336 2.95 -0.02 -15.14
C ALA A 336 2.74 1.22 -14.26
N VAL A 337 3.64 1.48 -13.32
CA VAL A 337 3.58 2.65 -12.44
C VAL A 337 4.90 3.40 -12.53
N ASN A 338 4.83 4.66 -12.94
CA ASN A 338 5.91 5.62 -12.77
C ASN A 338 5.44 6.66 -11.74
N LEU A 339 6.12 6.73 -10.61
CA LEU A 339 5.81 7.65 -9.53
C LEU A 339 7.08 8.42 -9.16
N LYS A 340 6.99 9.75 -9.16
CA LYS A 340 8.01 10.64 -8.61
C LYS A 340 7.42 11.45 -7.48
N ALA A 341 8.13 11.58 -6.37
CA ALA A 341 7.74 12.43 -5.27
C ALA A 341 8.89 13.35 -4.86
N ASP A 342 8.63 14.66 -4.79
CA ASP A 342 9.65 15.65 -4.38
C ASP A 342 10.06 15.39 -2.92
N SER A 343 9.07 15.09 -2.07
CA SER A 343 9.24 14.59 -0.72
C SER A 343 8.35 13.40 -0.44
N ALA A 344 8.86 12.41 0.30
CA ALA A 344 8.07 11.29 0.77
C ALA A 344 8.43 10.90 2.20
N VAL A 345 7.47 10.31 2.92
CA VAL A 345 7.68 9.78 4.27
C VAL A 345 7.31 8.30 4.27
N TRP A 346 8.25 7.46 4.70
CA TRP A 346 8.04 6.02 4.85
C TRP A 346 8.73 5.50 6.11
N ARG A 347 7.95 4.91 7.01
CA ARG A 347 8.38 4.41 8.32
C ARG A 347 9.17 5.44 9.13
N GLY A 348 8.73 6.70 9.08
CA GLY A 348 9.39 7.85 9.69
C GLY A 348 10.64 8.35 8.96
N LEU A 349 11.09 7.68 7.89
CA LEU A 349 12.20 8.15 7.06
C LEU A 349 11.71 9.26 6.13
N SER A 350 12.38 10.40 6.19
CA SER A 350 12.14 11.53 5.27
C SER A 350 12.99 11.35 4.02
N LEU A 351 12.32 11.10 2.90
CA LEU A 351 12.91 10.87 1.59
C LEU A 351 12.75 12.12 0.72
N ARG A 352 13.78 12.44 -0.08
CA ARG A 352 13.72 13.50 -1.10
C ARG A 352 14.01 12.90 -2.47
N ASP A 353 13.46 13.50 -3.51
CA ASP A 353 13.63 13.04 -4.89
C ASP A 353 13.29 11.54 -5.05
N PHE A 354 12.22 11.08 -4.38
CA PHE A 354 11.83 9.68 -4.39
C PHE A 354 11.29 9.30 -5.77
N ALA A 355 11.81 8.22 -6.36
CA ALA A 355 11.30 7.70 -7.62
C ALA A 355 11.06 6.19 -7.55
N LEU A 356 9.96 5.79 -8.17
CA LEU A 356 9.48 4.42 -8.27
C LEU A 356 9.05 4.14 -9.71
N ASP A 357 9.66 3.14 -10.33
CA ASP A 357 9.27 2.59 -11.62
C ASP A 357 9.04 1.09 -11.48
N VAL A 358 7.77 0.70 -11.62
CA VAL A 358 7.31 -0.66 -11.39
C VAL A 358 6.53 -1.16 -12.60
N THR A 359 6.80 -2.40 -13.00
CA THR A 359 5.97 -3.12 -13.98
C THR A 359 5.53 -4.46 -13.39
N SER A 360 4.24 -4.78 -13.43
CA SER A 360 3.70 -6.11 -13.17
C SER A 360 3.29 -6.76 -14.47
N GLN A 361 3.77 -7.97 -14.73
CA GLN A 361 3.27 -8.84 -15.78
C GLN A 361 2.57 -10.02 -15.12
N GLN A 362 1.24 -9.93 -14.97
CA GLN A 362 0.41 -11.01 -14.41
C GLN A 362 0.99 -11.60 -13.10
N GLY A 363 1.32 -10.71 -12.17
CA GLY A 363 1.84 -11.08 -10.84
C GLY A 363 3.37 -11.19 -10.73
N LEU A 364 4.13 -11.11 -11.83
CA LEU A 364 5.57 -10.87 -11.75
C LEU A 364 5.86 -9.37 -11.75
N ILE A 365 6.15 -8.82 -10.58
CA ILE A 365 6.41 -7.40 -10.36
C ILE A 365 7.92 -7.15 -10.43
N THR A 366 8.34 -6.24 -11.29
CA THR A 366 9.73 -5.78 -11.42
C THR A 366 9.81 -4.33 -10.99
N LEU A 367 10.65 -4.05 -9.98
CA LEU A 367 11.01 -2.71 -9.53
C LEU A 367 12.27 -2.30 -10.27
N ARG A 368 12.11 -1.56 -11.37
CA ARG A 368 13.23 -1.06 -12.18
C ARG A 368 13.93 0.10 -11.50
N VAL A 369 13.14 0.97 -10.87
CA VAL A 369 13.63 2.09 -10.07
C VAL A 369 12.92 2.05 -8.73
N LEU A 370 13.70 2.07 -7.66
CA LEU A 370 13.26 2.37 -6.31
C LEU A 370 14.43 3.09 -5.67
N ASN A 371 14.40 4.42 -5.65
CA ASN A 371 15.52 5.22 -5.17
C ASN A 371 15.07 6.57 -4.61
N GLY A 372 16.01 7.27 -3.98
CA GLY A 372 15.82 8.60 -3.45
C GLY A 372 16.98 9.00 -2.55
N LYS A 373 16.87 10.19 -1.96
CA LYS A 373 17.83 10.72 -0.97
C LYS A 373 17.29 10.54 0.44
N LEU A 374 18.16 10.19 1.38
CA LEU A 374 17.84 10.03 2.79
C LEU A 374 18.89 10.74 3.64
N GLY A 375 18.52 11.87 4.24
CA GLY A 375 19.47 12.79 4.87
C GLY A 375 20.45 13.36 3.84
N ASP A 376 21.75 13.21 4.11
CA ASP A 376 22.85 13.61 3.22
C ASP A 376 23.28 12.53 2.23
N GLY A 377 22.73 11.32 2.36
CA GLY A 377 23.03 10.18 1.50
C GLY A 377 21.91 9.85 0.50
N ASP A 378 22.08 8.75 -0.21
CA ASP A 378 21.12 8.21 -1.17
C ASP A 378 20.97 6.69 -1.06
N PHE A 379 19.86 6.18 -1.59
CA PHE A 379 19.57 4.76 -1.64
C PHE A 379 19.00 4.36 -2.99
N SER A 380 19.20 3.09 -3.35
CA SER A 380 18.53 2.40 -4.44
C SER A 380 18.24 0.95 -4.03
N ALA A 381 17.10 0.39 -4.42
CA ALA A 381 16.75 -0.99 -4.12
C ALA A 381 15.91 -1.63 -5.25
N PRO A 382 16.45 -1.75 -6.48
CA PRO A 382 15.75 -2.46 -7.55
C PRO A 382 15.58 -3.94 -7.20
N GLY A 383 14.65 -4.60 -7.87
CA GLY A 383 14.40 -6.01 -7.64
C GLY A 383 13.11 -6.53 -8.23
N THR A 384 12.65 -7.68 -7.72
CA THR A 384 11.46 -8.38 -8.18
C THR A 384 10.62 -8.89 -7.02
N VAL A 385 9.31 -8.89 -7.20
CA VAL A 385 8.32 -9.48 -6.31
C VAL A 385 7.42 -10.40 -7.13
N ASP A 386 7.40 -11.69 -6.81
CA ASP A 386 6.57 -12.69 -7.47
C ASP A 386 5.42 -13.11 -6.56
N ILE A 387 4.19 -12.77 -6.97
CA ILE A 387 2.95 -13.09 -6.26
C ILE A 387 2.13 -14.18 -6.96
N ARG A 388 2.68 -14.84 -7.98
CA ARG A 388 1.99 -15.91 -8.72
C ARG A 388 1.89 -17.21 -7.91
N GLN A 389 2.75 -17.35 -6.90
CA GLN A 389 2.75 -18.46 -5.95
C GLN A 389 1.91 -18.08 -4.71
N PRO A 390 1.41 -19.07 -3.94
CA PRO A 390 0.70 -18.79 -2.69
C PRO A 390 1.48 -17.87 -1.77
N GLU A 391 2.77 -18.15 -1.61
CA GLU A 391 3.70 -17.31 -0.85
C GLU A 391 4.44 -16.33 -1.77
N THR A 392 4.43 -15.05 -1.41
CA THR A 392 5.16 -14.02 -2.15
C THR A 392 6.66 -14.25 -2.05
N ARG A 393 7.36 -14.28 -3.18
CA ARG A 393 8.83 -14.32 -3.21
C ARG A 393 9.38 -12.95 -3.59
N VAL A 394 10.41 -12.52 -2.87
CA VAL A 394 11.02 -11.19 -3.02
C VAL A 394 12.52 -11.38 -3.28
N ALA A 395 13.06 -10.58 -4.19
CA ALA A 395 14.49 -10.42 -4.39
C ALA A 395 14.80 -8.94 -4.63
N LEU A 396 15.75 -8.37 -3.88
CA LEU A 396 16.15 -6.96 -3.91
C LEU A 396 17.67 -6.84 -3.98
N GLN A 397 18.15 -5.76 -4.57
CA GLN A 397 19.57 -5.42 -4.63
C GLN A 397 19.80 -4.04 -4.00
N PRO A 398 19.77 -3.94 -2.66
CA PRO A 398 19.93 -2.65 -1.98
C PRO A 398 21.34 -2.09 -2.15
N VAL A 399 21.38 -0.80 -2.47
CA VAL A 399 22.56 0.05 -2.47
C VAL A 399 22.25 1.26 -1.60
N LEU A 400 23.07 1.50 -0.58
CA LEU A 400 23.04 2.70 0.27
C LEU A 400 24.37 3.42 0.11
N ASN A 401 24.33 4.75 0.00
CA ASN A 401 25.52 5.59 -0.06
C ASN A 401 25.45 6.64 1.03
N HIS A 402 26.34 6.54 2.02
CA HIS A 402 26.51 7.52 3.10
C HIS A 402 25.21 7.89 3.86
N VAL A 403 24.38 6.89 4.15
CA VAL A 403 23.09 7.07 4.83
C VAL A 403 23.26 6.99 6.34
N ALA A 404 22.63 7.88 7.11
CA ALA A 404 22.68 7.80 8.57
C ALA A 404 22.05 6.49 9.10
N ILE A 405 22.79 5.72 9.91
CA ILE A 405 22.35 4.39 10.36
C ILE A 405 21.27 4.43 11.44
N GLN A 406 21.30 5.44 12.32
CA GLN A 406 20.35 5.55 13.42
C GLN A 406 18.87 5.62 12.98
N PRO A 407 18.46 6.48 12.03
CA PRO A 407 17.07 6.51 11.56
C PRO A 407 16.68 5.21 10.84
N LEU A 408 17.61 4.53 10.15
CA LEU A 408 17.34 3.21 9.56
C LEU A 408 17.02 2.18 10.65
N LEU A 409 17.83 2.11 11.71
CA LEU A 409 17.58 1.20 12.84
C LEU A 409 16.20 1.47 13.46
N ALA A 410 15.83 2.74 13.63
CA ALA A 410 14.51 3.14 14.11
C ALA A 410 13.38 2.65 13.18
N ALA A 411 13.52 2.86 11.87
CA ALA A 411 12.51 2.50 10.88
C ALA A 411 12.23 0.99 10.85
N PHE A 412 13.22 0.14 11.13
CA PHE A 412 13.08 -1.33 11.10
C PHE A 412 12.88 -1.98 12.49
N ASP A 413 12.53 -1.18 13.50
CA ASP A 413 12.32 -1.64 14.89
C ASP A 413 13.56 -2.39 15.43
N MET A 414 14.75 -1.81 15.22
CA MET A 414 16.04 -2.27 15.73
C MET A 414 16.58 -1.32 16.82
N PRO A 415 17.45 -1.79 17.75
CA PRO A 415 18.06 -0.95 18.77
C PRO A 415 18.90 0.18 18.17
N GLN A 416 18.66 1.42 18.60
CA GLN A 416 19.38 2.61 18.14
C GLN A 416 20.74 2.78 18.86
N THR A 417 21.54 1.72 18.95
CA THR A 417 22.80 1.71 19.71
C THR A 417 23.99 2.26 18.91
N MET A 418 23.81 2.51 17.62
CA MET A 418 24.85 2.95 16.69
C MET A 418 24.48 4.26 16.01
N GLN A 419 25.49 5.12 15.85
CA GLN A 419 25.45 6.37 15.10
C GLN A 419 26.58 6.36 14.06
N GLY A 420 26.43 7.17 13.02
CA GLY A 420 27.37 7.24 11.89
C GLY A 420 26.65 7.14 10.56
N ALA A 421 27.41 7.17 9.47
CA ALA A 421 26.90 6.98 8.12
C ALA A 421 27.32 5.60 7.58
N VAL A 422 26.44 4.97 6.82
CA VAL A 422 26.65 3.64 6.25
C VAL A 422 26.46 3.68 4.74
N SER A 423 27.36 3.00 4.05
CA SER A 423 27.23 2.60 2.66
C SER A 423 27.17 1.08 2.60
N LEU A 424 26.24 0.55 1.83
CA LEU A 424 25.95 -0.87 1.73
C LEU A 424 25.68 -1.22 0.29
N ASN A 425 26.17 -2.38 -0.16
CA ASN A 425 25.79 -2.95 -1.43
C ASN A 425 25.57 -4.45 -1.23
N GLY A 426 24.44 -4.99 -1.65
CA GLY A 426 24.16 -6.40 -1.47
C GLY A 426 22.97 -6.92 -2.24
N ASP A 427 22.67 -8.18 -2.00
CA ASP A 427 21.49 -8.89 -2.47
C ASP A 427 20.69 -9.42 -1.27
N LEU A 428 19.37 -9.37 -1.38
CA LEU A 428 18.45 -9.89 -0.38
C LEU A 428 17.35 -10.66 -1.09
N SER A 429 16.99 -11.83 -0.58
CA SER A 429 15.87 -12.62 -1.08
C SER A 429 15.14 -13.32 0.04
N GLY A 430 13.85 -13.56 -0.13
CA GLY A 430 13.06 -14.25 0.89
C GLY A 430 11.59 -14.36 0.55
N GLU A 431 10.84 -14.88 1.51
CA GLU A 431 9.40 -15.06 1.42
C GLU A 431 8.66 -14.02 2.27
N GLY A 432 7.58 -13.47 1.73
CA GLY A 432 6.74 -12.46 2.37
C GLY A 432 7.24 -11.01 2.25
N LEU A 433 6.30 -10.06 2.31
CA LEU A 433 6.53 -8.60 2.23
C LEU A 433 6.43 -7.88 3.58
N THR A 434 6.21 -8.60 4.68
CA THR A 434 6.05 -7.99 6.00
C THR A 434 7.41 -7.84 6.69
N LEU A 435 7.51 -6.90 7.64
CA LEU A 435 8.72 -6.73 8.44
C LEU A 435 9.09 -8.00 9.23
N GLU A 436 8.09 -8.70 9.79
CA GLU A 436 8.33 -9.96 10.49
C GLU A 436 8.86 -11.05 9.55
N ALA A 437 8.36 -11.13 8.32
CA ALA A 437 8.86 -12.06 7.32
C ALA A 437 10.31 -11.70 6.91
N ALA A 438 10.60 -10.41 6.72
CA ALA A 438 11.96 -9.94 6.47
C ALA A 438 12.93 -10.29 7.60
N LYS A 439 12.49 -10.21 8.86
CA LYS A 439 13.32 -10.55 10.03
C LYS A 439 13.57 -12.06 10.20
N ARG A 440 12.81 -12.94 9.53
CA ARG A 440 12.84 -14.40 9.79
C ARG A 440 13.13 -15.27 8.58
N HIS A 441 12.76 -14.85 7.37
CA HIS A 441 12.76 -15.71 6.18
C HIS A 441 13.61 -15.14 5.04
N TRP A 442 14.23 -13.98 5.25
CA TRP A 442 15.11 -13.37 4.25
C TRP A 442 16.55 -13.79 4.47
N ARG A 443 17.30 -13.80 3.37
CA ARG A 443 18.70 -14.22 3.26
C ARG A 443 19.41 -13.42 2.18
N GLY A 444 20.73 -13.35 2.26
CA GLY A 444 21.54 -12.67 1.25
C GLY A 444 22.88 -12.19 1.81
N GLU A 445 23.68 -11.57 0.96
CA GLU A 445 25.02 -11.09 1.31
C GLU A 445 25.15 -9.59 1.00
N ALA A 446 25.99 -8.89 1.76
CA ALA A 446 26.26 -7.49 1.52
C ALA A 446 27.68 -7.09 1.93
N GLN A 447 28.26 -6.15 1.20
CA GLN A 447 29.44 -5.41 1.63
C GLN A 447 29.00 -4.14 2.38
N LEU A 448 29.65 -3.89 3.50
CA LEU A 448 29.38 -2.77 4.39
C LEU A 448 30.61 -1.88 4.48
N ASN A 449 30.42 -0.57 4.34
CA ASN A 449 31.37 0.45 4.76
C ASN A 449 30.64 1.49 5.60
N ALA A 450 31.17 1.86 6.74
CA ALA A 450 30.59 2.86 7.60
C ALA A 450 31.65 3.88 8.03
N SER A 451 31.23 5.14 8.14
CA SER A 451 32.09 6.25 8.54
C SER A 451 31.58 6.89 9.81
N ASP A 452 32.53 7.37 10.62
CA ASP A 452 32.27 8.08 11.88
C ASP A 452 31.34 7.32 12.84
N VAL A 453 31.56 6.01 12.94
CA VAL A 453 30.74 5.09 13.73
C VAL A 453 30.99 5.34 15.21
N ARG A 454 29.90 5.53 15.96
CA ARG A 454 29.92 5.69 17.42
C ARG A 454 28.89 4.78 18.05
N LEU A 455 29.27 4.14 19.16
CA LEU A 455 28.37 3.34 19.97
C LEU A 455 27.80 4.23 21.09
N ALA A 456 26.48 4.37 21.16
CA ALA A 456 25.81 5.34 22.03
C ALA A 456 26.03 5.09 23.53
N GLN A 457 26.35 3.84 23.92
CA GLN A 457 26.42 3.41 25.32
C GLN A 457 27.80 2.93 25.77
N ILE A 458 28.74 2.71 24.85
CA ILE A 458 30.02 2.06 25.17
C ILE A 458 31.18 2.83 24.53
N ASN A 459 32.09 3.33 25.36
CA ASN A 459 33.39 3.80 24.90
C ASN A 459 34.41 2.66 24.95
N LEU A 460 34.61 2.00 23.80
CA LEU A 460 35.51 0.86 23.66
C LEU A 460 36.95 1.21 24.08
N GLN A 461 37.45 2.39 23.73
CA GLN A 461 38.81 2.80 24.00
C GLN A 461 39.04 3.00 25.50
N GLN A 462 38.14 3.71 26.19
CA GLN A 462 38.19 3.91 27.64
C GLN A 462 38.05 2.59 28.40
N MET A 463 37.20 1.69 27.92
CA MET A 463 36.99 0.39 28.55
C MET A 463 38.28 -0.45 28.53
N VAL A 464 38.97 -0.53 27.39
CA VAL A 464 40.23 -1.26 27.27
C VAL A 464 41.34 -0.59 28.08
N ARG A 465 41.46 0.74 28.02
CA ARG A 465 42.44 1.51 28.82
C ARG A 465 42.32 1.24 30.31
N ARG A 466 41.11 1.38 30.86
CA ARG A 466 40.82 1.10 32.27
C ARG A 466 41.06 -0.35 32.65
N ALA A 467 40.93 -1.31 31.72
CA ALA A 467 41.21 -2.71 32.00
C ALA A 467 42.72 -2.98 32.03
N VAL A 468 43.48 -2.42 31.10
CA VAL A 468 44.96 -2.53 31.07
C VAL A 468 45.59 -1.83 32.27
N GLU A 469 45.15 -0.61 32.61
CA GLU A 469 45.65 0.15 33.76
C GLU A 469 45.33 -0.56 35.09
N ARG A 470 44.22 -1.31 35.17
CA ARG A 470 43.92 -2.17 36.33
C ARG A 470 44.79 -3.43 36.40
N ALA A 471 45.22 -3.94 35.24
CA ALA A 471 46.04 -5.14 35.15
C ALA A 471 47.53 -4.86 35.39
N SER A 472 48.00 -3.62 35.15
CA SER A 472 49.40 -3.24 35.34
C SER A 472 49.57 -1.76 35.68
N ASP A 473 50.24 -1.49 36.81
CA ASP A 473 50.63 -0.13 37.22
C ASP A 473 51.81 0.45 36.38
N ARG A 474 52.34 -0.30 35.40
CA ARG A 474 53.52 0.08 34.61
C ARG A 474 53.20 0.80 33.30
N VAL A 475 51.92 0.89 32.96
CA VAL A 475 51.46 1.54 31.73
C VAL A 475 50.31 2.46 32.09
N SER A 476 50.34 3.66 31.52
CA SER A 476 49.24 4.62 31.58
C SER A 476 48.90 5.11 30.18
N SER A 477 47.75 5.76 30.06
CA SER A 477 47.30 6.30 28.80
C SER A 477 46.75 7.71 28.99
N ASP A 478 46.99 8.63 28.04
CA ASP A 478 46.39 9.97 28.14
C ASP A 478 44.86 9.85 28.03
N GLU A 479 44.11 10.54 28.90
CA GLU A 479 42.65 10.68 28.73
C GLU A 479 42.35 11.50 27.47
N SER A 480 42.34 10.83 26.31
CA SER A 480 41.82 11.42 25.08
C SER A 480 40.29 11.28 25.06
N SER A 481 39.61 12.39 24.78
CA SER A 481 38.16 12.42 24.54
C SER A 481 37.76 11.85 23.16
N GLU A 482 38.73 11.41 22.36
CA GLU A 482 38.49 10.81 21.05
C GLU A 482 37.65 9.53 21.20
N GLN A 483 36.53 9.48 20.49
CA GLN A 483 35.58 8.37 20.52
C GLN A 483 35.10 8.03 19.12
N GLY A 484 35.03 6.73 18.85
CA GLY A 484 34.44 6.18 17.63
C GLY A 484 35.46 5.52 16.70
N ILE A 485 34.93 5.09 15.58
CA ILE A 485 35.63 4.39 14.50
C ILE A 485 35.39 5.24 13.24
N ARG A 486 36.45 5.86 12.71
CA ARG A 486 36.34 6.76 11.54
C ARG A 486 35.91 6.01 10.28
N GLN A 487 36.40 4.78 10.11
CA GLN A 487 36.08 3.91 8.99
C GLN A 487 35.90 2.49 9.49
N LEU A 488 34.85 1.81 9.08
CA LEU A 488 34.54 0.42 9.40
C LEU A 488 34.09 -0.28 8.12
N GLY A 489 34.83 -1.29 7.67
CA GLY A 489 34.48 -2.11 6.52
C GLY A 489 34.26 -3.56 6.90
N GLY A 490 33.45 -4.29 6.15
CA GLY A 490 33.33 -5.74 6.28
C GLY A 490 32.24 -6.36 5.41
N THR A 491 31.98 -7.64 5.65
CA THR A 491 30.95 -8.41 4.95
C THR A 491 29.85 -8.85 5.89
N LEU A 492 28.63 -8.83 5.38
CA LEU A 492 27.41 -9.24 6.06
C LEU A 492 26.82 -10.43 5.32
N ALA A 493 26.39 -11.45 6.07
CA ALA A 493 25.58 -12.53 5.54
C ALA A 493 24.32 -12.67 6.41
N LEU A 494 23.15 -12.60 5.79
CA LEU A 494 21.87 -12.83 6.43
C LEU A 494 21.37 -14.22 6.04
N ASN A 495 20.92 -15.00 7.02
CA ASN A 495 20.29 -16.28 6.79
C ASN A 495 19.12 -16.48 7.76
N ASN A 496 17.89 -16.31 7.28
CA ASN A 496 16.67 -16.53 8.06
C ASN A 496 16.65 -15.80 9.41
N GLY A 497 17.08 -14.53 9.40
CA GLY A 497 17.13 -13.69 10.60
C GLY A 497 18.41 -13.78 11.43
N GLU A 498 19.32 -14.69 11.10
CA GLU A 498 20.68 -14.70 11.65
C GLU A 498 21.60 -13.85 10.77
N LEU A 499 22.09 -12.73 11.32
CA LEU A 499 22.99 -11.80 10.65
C LEU A 499 24.41 -12.05 11.13
N ARG A 500 25.29 -12.53 10.25
CA ARG A 500 26.69 -12.78 10.52
C ARG A 500 27.55 -11.68 9.92
N PHE A 501 28.51 -11.19 10.71
CA PHE A 501 29.50 -10.21 10.30
C PHE A 501 30.87 -10.89 10.22
N SER A 502 31.51 -10.84 9.06
CA SER A 502 32.83 -11.41 8.84
C SER A 502 33.79 -10.36 8.28
N ASP A 503 35.07 -10.51 8.63
CA ASP A 503 36.14 -9.61 8.19
C ASP A 503 35.89 -8.14 8.52
N LEU A 504 35.24 -7.85 9.67
CA LEU A 504 35.07 -6.47 10.12
C LEU A 504 36.43 -5.89 10.44
N LYS A 505 36.78 -4.78 9.79
CA LYS A 505 38.01 -4.02 10.02
C LYS A 505 37.64 -2.56 10.21
N GLY A 506 38.09 -1.98 11.31
CA GLY A 506 37.82 -0.61 11.68
C GLY A 506 39.10 0.14 12.00
N GLU A 507 39.13 1.41 11.63
CA GLU A 507 40.22 2.34 11.95
C GLU A 507 39.65 3.64 12.53
N GLY A 508 40.24 4.08 13.63
CA GLY A 508 40.05 5.40 14.23
C GLY A 508 41.41 6.01 14.56
N ASP A 509 41.40 7.15 15.24
CA ASP A 509 42.57 8.01 15.48
C ASP A 509 43.72 7.25 16.18
N ARG A 510 43.36 6.47 17.20
CA ARG A 510 44.27 5.65 18.03
C ARG A 510 43.73 4.25 18.30
N LEU A 511 42.86 3.77 17.42
CA LEU A 511 42.18 2.48 17.54
C LEU A 511 42.19 1.76 16.19
N LYS A 512 42.65 0.52 16.19
CA LYS A 512 42.36 -0.45 15.15
C LYS A 512 41.44 -1.52 15.73
N LEU A 513 40.45 -1.91 14.95
CA LEU A 513 39.46 -2.91 15.30
C LEU A 513 39.47 -3.98 14.21
N GLN A 514 39.46 -5.24 14.62
CA GLN A 514 39.19 -6.36 13.73
C GLN A 514 38.24 -7.33 14.41
N GLY A 515 37.29 -7.94 13.71
CA GLY A 515 36.38 -8.85 14.38
C GLY A 515 35.34 -9.50 13.50
N GLY A 516 34.45 -10.19 14.17
CA GLY A 516 33.31 -10.87 13.57
C GLY A 516 32.36 -11.37 14.63
N GLY A 517 31.21 -11.84 14.21
CA GLY A 517 30.18 -12.31 15.12
C GLY A 517 28.85 -12.53 14.44
N GLU A 518 27.84 -12.74 15.26
CA GLU A 518 26.48 -13.03 14.84
C GLU A 518 25.47 -12.26 15.68
N VAL A 519 24.37 -11.88 15.04
CA VAL A 519 23.21 -11.25 15.65
C VAL A 519 21.98 -12.02 15.19
N ASN A 520 21.29 -12.66 16.13
CA ASN A 520 20.02 -13.31 15.87
C ASN A 520 18.89 -12.29 16.09
N ILE A 521 18.33 -11.80 14.99
CA ILE A 521 17.28 -10.76 14.98
C ILE A 521 15.98 -11.28 15.63
N PRO A 522 15.47 -12.48 15.29
CA PRO A 522 14.26 -13.03 15.92
C PRO A 522 14.37 -13.22 17.44
N THR A 523 15.50 -13.75 17.93
CA THR A 523 15.70 -13.98 19.38
C THR A 523 16.28 -12.77 20.11
N GLN A 524 16.62 -11.71 19.37
CA GLN A 524 17.26 -10.49 19.89
C GLN A 524 18.54 -10.78 20.67
N GLN A 525 19.33 -11.72 20.16
CA GLN A 525 20.61 -12.12 20.74
C GLN A 525 21.76 -11.62 19.88
N LEU A 526 22.89 -11.38 20.52
CA LEU A 526 24.14 -11.04 19.86
C LEU A 526 25.29 -11.84 20.48
N ASP A 527 26.28 -12.17 19.67
CA ASP A 527 27.59 -12.67 20.11
C ASP A 527 28.65 -12.19 19.13
N VAL A 528 29.41 -11.18 19.55
CA VAL A 528 30.36 -10.47 18.70
C VAL A 528 31.70 -10.37 19.40
N THR A 529 32.77 -10.71 18.69
CA THR A 529 34.14 -10.62 19.21
C THR A 529 34.97 -9.65 18.38
N PHE A 530 35.56 -8.66 19.05
CA PHE A 530 36.46 -7.68 18.48
C PHE A 530 37.87 -7.80 19.07
N GLY A 531 38.88 -7.88 18.24
CA GLY A 531 40.26 -7.56 18.61
C GLY A 531 40.49 -6.05 18.50
N LEU A 532 40.80 -5.41 19.63
CA LEU A 532 41.06 -3.98 19.74
C LEU A 532 42.55 -3.73 19.94
N THR A 533 43.17 -2.95 19.05
CA THR A 533 44.56 -2.51 19.18
C THR A 533 44.58 -0.99 19.36
N LEU A 534 45.17 -0.53 20.46
CA LEU A 534 45.20 0.89 20.83
C LEU A 534 46.62 1.44 20.75
N THR A 535 46.76 2.70 20.35
CA THR A 535 48.04 3.43 20.35
C THR A 535 48.02 4.60 21.34
N GLY A 536 49.20 5.15 21.65
CA GLY A 536 49.35 6.27 22.59
C GLY A 536 49.47 5.87 24.06
N TRP A 537 49.91 4.63 24.33
CA TRP A 537 50.32 4.18 25.66
C TRP A 537 51.63 4.85 26.09
N LYS A 538 51.79 5.07 27.40
CA LYS A 538 52.99 5.62 28.06
C LYS A 538 53.43 4.70 29.19
N GLY A 539 54.72 4.72 29.54
CA GLY A 539 55.28 3.90 30.62
C GLY A 539 56.41 3.01 30.14
N ASP A 540 56.42 1.75 30.55
CA ASP A 540 57.44 0.78 30.14
C ASP A 540 57.44 0.55 28.61
N ASP A 541 58.56 0.86 27.94
CA ASP A 541 58.68 0.82 26.48
C ASP A 541 58.30 -0.54 25.85
N ARG A 542 58.58 -1.66 26.55
CA ARG A 542 58.27 -3.01 26.04
C ARG A 542 56.78 -3.30 26.14
N LEU A 543 56.16 -2.99 27.28
CA LEU A 543 54.72 -3.13 27.45
C LEU A 543 53.94 -2.20 26.49
N VAL A 544 54.42 -0.97 26.29
CA VAL A 544 53.86 -0.04 25.30
C VAL A 544 53.94 -0.62 23.89
N THR A 545 55.07 -1.21 23.51
CA THR A 545 55.26 -1.84 22.19
C THR A 545 54.32 -3.03 22.01
N LEU A 546 54.19 -3.88 23.03
CA LEU A 546 53.30 -5.04 23.04
C LEU A 546 51.83 -4.63 22.89
N LEU A 547 51.36 -3.70 23.72
CA LEU A 547 49.97 -3.21 23.70
C LEU A 547 49.61 -2.47 22.40
N SER A 548 50.62 -1.90 21.72
CA SER A 548 50.43 -1.22 20.43
C SER A 548 50.38 -2.19 19.23
N GLN A 549 50.82 -3.44 19.40
CA GLN A 549 50.86 -4.45 18.32
C GLN A 549 49.86 -5.58 18.52
N GLN A 550 49.51 -5.90 19.77
CA GLN A 550 48.64 -7.01 20.11
C GLN A 550 47.17 -6.57 20.21
N ALA A 551 46.28 -7.34 19.60
CA ALA A 551 44.85 -7.11 19.72
C ALA A 551 44.33 -7.67 21.04
N ILE A 552 43.61 -6.83 21.80
CA ILE A 552 42.93 -7.22 23.03
C ILE A 552 41.52 -7.71 22.66
N PRO A 553 41.17 -8.98 22.91
CA PRO A 553 39.87 -9.51 22.55
C PRO A 553 38.77 -8.97 23.49
N LEU A 554 37.74 -8.41 22.92
CA LEU A 554 36.50 -7.99 23.57
C LEU A 554 35.36 -8.83 22.98
N ARG A 555 34.74 -9.67 23.79
CA ARG A 555 33.51 -10.36 23.40
C ARG A 555 32.31 -9.66 24.03
N MET A 556 31.31 -9.35 23.23
CA MET A 556 30.02 -8.83 23.67
C MET A 556 28.98 -9.88 23.33
N TYR A 557 28.13 -10.27 24.28
CA TYR A 557 27.16 -11.33 24.08
C TYR A 557 25.89 -11.13 24.91
N GLY A 558 24.80 -11.83 24.55
CA GLY A 558 23.54 -11.83 25.29
C GLY A 558 22.42 -11.12 24.53
N SER A 559 21.38 -10.70 25.26
CA SER A 559 20.22 -10.04 24.66
C SER A 559 20.49 -8.57 24.37
N TRP A 560 19.88 -8.00 23.34
CA TRP A 560 20.00 -6.57 22.99
C TRP A 560 19.67 -5.62 24.15
N ASN A 561 18.78 -6.02 25.06
CA ASN A 561 18.39 -5.22 26.22
C ASN A 561 19.32 -5.41 27.45
N ASN A 562 20.20 -6.41 27.41
CA ASN A 562 21.11 -6.75 28.50
C ASN A 562 22.41 -7.33 27.93
N VAL A 563 23.16 -6.48 27.23
CA VAL A 563 24.42 -6.87 26.59
C VAL A 563 25.48 -7.06 27.67
N GLN A 564 26.03 -8.26 27.74
CA GLN A 564 27.17 -8.60 28.58
C GLN A 564 28.46 -8.44 27.78
N TYR A 565 29.57 -8.23 28.48
CA TYR A 565 30.89 -8.17 27.85
C TYR A 565 31.94 -8.90 28.67
N SER A 566 32.91 -9.49 27.99
CA SER A 566 34.11 -10.07 28.59
C SER A 566 35.36 -9.52 27.90
N LEU A 567 36.35 -9.18 28.73
CA LEU A 567 37.60 -8.54 28.30
C LEU A 567 38.76 -9.15 29.10
N PRO A 568 39.33 -10.29 28.66
CA PRO A 568 40.35 -11.05 29.39
C PRO A 568 41.75 -10.42 29.24
N VAL A 569 41.91 -9.17 29.66
CA VAL A 569 43.21 -8.45 29.57
C VAL A 569 44.30 -9.15 30.39
N ASP A 570 43.96 -9.60 31.61
CA ASP A 570 44.90 -10.25 32.52
C ASP A 570 45.50 -11.52 31.92
N GLU A 571 44.69 -12.29 31.19
CA GLU A 571 45.12 -13.55 30.60
C GLU A 571 46.08 -13.33 29.43
N VAL A 572 45.76 -12.36 28.57
CA VAL A 572 46.62 -11.95 27.44
C VAL A 572 47.97 -11.42 27.95
N LEU A 573 47.95 -10.51 28.93
CA LEU A 573 49.18 -9.96 29.51
C LEU A 573 50.01 -11.03 30.24
N ARG A 574 49.36 -11.90 31.02
CA ARG A 574 50.04 -12.96 31.78
C ARG A 574 50.69 -14.00 30.86
N GLN A 575 49.98 -14.49 29.86
CA GLN A 575 50.52 -15.45 28.89
C GLN A 575 51.74 -14.87 28.17
N GLN A 576 51.68 -13.59 27.76
CA GLN A 576 52.81 -12.98 27.08
C GLN A 576 54.01 -12.77 28.00
N LEU A 577 53.79 -12.25 29.22
CA LEU A 577 54.85 -12.08 30.22
C LEU A 577 55.50 -13.41 30.62
N GLN A 578 54.72 -14.49 30.72
CA GLN A 578 55.25 -15.84 30.97
C GLN A 578 56.07 -16.35 29.79
N SER A 579 55.59 -16.17 28.56
CA SER A 579 56.32 -16.55 27.34
C SER A 579 57.64 -15.79 27.20
N GLU A 580 57.65 -14.50 27.55
CA GLU A 580 58.85 -13.66 27.52
C GLU A 580 59.82 -14.03 28.65
N ALA A 581 59.33 -14.24 29.88
CA ALA A 581 60.16 -14.71 30.99
C ALA A 581 60.83 -16.05 30.65
N LYS A 582 60.10 -16.97 30.01
CA LYS A 582 60.62 -18.24 29.52
C LYS A 582 61.65 -18.05 28.41
N SER A 583 61.42 -17.12 27.47
CA SER A 583 62.38 -16.77 26.42
C SER A 583 63.67 -16.18 27.00
N ARG A 584 63.57 -15.25 27.96
CA ARG A 584 64.75 -14.65 28.63
C ARG A 584 65.50 -15.66 29.46
N LEU A 585 64.80 -16.55 30.16
CA LEU A 585 65.43 -17.63 30.91
C LEU A 585 66.19 -18.57 29.97
N ASN A 586 65.64 -18.87 28.80
CA ASN A 586 66.31 -19.66 27.77
C ASN A 586 67.53 -18.93 27.17
N GLU A 587 67.42 -17.64 26.81
CA GLU A 587 68.56 -16.85 26.33
C GLU A 587 69.68 -16.72 27.38
N TRP A 588 69.30 -16.50 28.65
CA TRP A 588 70.25 -16.46 29.76
C TRP A 588 70.91 -17.82 29.96
N LEU A 589 70.14 -18.91 29.90
CA LEU A 589 70.69 -20.27 29.92
C LEU A 589 71.70 -20.43 28.78
N ASP A 590 71.37 -20.04 27.55
CA ASP A 590 72.25 -20.23 26.40
C ASP A 590 73.56 -19.42 26.50
N ARG A 591 73.54 -18.24 27.13
CA ARG A 591 74.73 -17.39 27.37
C ARG A 591 75.62 -17.86 28.54
N GLN A 592 75.17 -18.77 29.40
CA GLN A 592 76.01 -19.33 30.47
C GLN A 592 77.00 -20.38 29.92
N PRO A 593 78.28 -20.36 30.36
CA PRO A 593 79.30 -21.31 29.92
C PRO A 593 78.89 -22.76 30.22
N LYS A 594 79.30 -23.71 29.36
CA LYS A 594 78.98 -25.14 29.47
C LYS A 594 79.60 -25.74 30.74
N ASN A 595 78.89 -25.66 31.87
CA ASN A 595 79.11 -26.54 33.01
C ASN A 595 77.88 -27.43 33.23
N SER A 596 78.10 -28.57 33.88
CA SER A 596 77.22 -29.74 34.03
C SER A 596 75.81 -29.49 34.58
N ASP A 597 75.48 -28.28 35.06
CA ASP A 597 74.17 -27.93 35.61
C ASP A 597 73.12 -27.50 34.56
N LYS A 598 73.52 -27.37 33.29
CA LYS A 598 72.64 -26.94 32.19
C LYS A 598 71.55 -27.98 31.84
N GLU A 599 71.84 -29.27 32.03
CA GLU A 599 70.89 -30.37 31.78
C GLU A 599 69.86 -30.54 32.91
N SER A 600 70.28 -30.33 34.16
CA SER A 600 69.42 -30.42 35.36
C SER A 600 68.36 -29.31 35.36
N LEU A 601 68.73 -28.07 34.98
CA LEU A 601 67.80 -26.94 34.85
C LEU A 601 66.84 -27.08 33.66
N ARG A 602 67.28 -27.65 32.53
CA ARG A 602 66.39 -27.94 31.38
C ARG A 602 65.34 -29.02 31.67
N LYS A 603 65.62 -29.96 32.59
CA LYS A 603 64.65 -30.98 33.03
C LYS A 603 63.52 -30.41 33.91
N LEU A 604 63.75 -29.30 34.62
CA LEU A 604 62.74 -28.64 35.47
C LEU A 604 61.78 -27.71 34.70
N LEU A 605 62.06 -27.42 33.41
CA LEU A 605 61.31 -26.47 32.57
C LEU A 605 60.45 -27.12 31.47
N ARG A 606 60.36 -28.46 31.45
CA ARG A 606 59.41 -29.19 30.59
C ARG A 606 58.07 -29.34 31.32
N PRO A 607 56.94 -29.28 30.59
CA PRO A 607 55.60 -29.19 31.16
C PRO A 607 55.24 -30.37 32.06
#